data_AF-A0A1G9XRN3-F1
#
_entry.id   AF-A0A1G9XRN3-F1
#
_cell.length_a   1.000
_cell.length_b   1.000
_cell.length_c   1.000
_cell.angle_alpha   90.00
_cell.angle_beta   90.00
_cell.angle_gamma   90.00
#
_symmetry.space_group_name_H-M   'P 1'
#
loop_
_entity.id
_entity.type
_entity.pdbx_description
1 polymer ?
#
loop_
_entity_poly.entity_id
_entity_poly.type
_entity_poly.pdbx_seq_one_letter_code
_entity_poly.pdbx_strand_id
1 'polypeptide(L)'
;MKKKITNWFIKTVWPFILKLLIRYAEEIVRFIVHKIKKIIKDYQLNKRKAYDKEISDKEVELSETSNESIKARLRNEIKELNLKRDAYIESLDDINEIIKDAEDKLITDVHNNTKDLKAEDFINKQNNQLELDESKQLFLENDVETQK
;
A
#
# COMPACT_ATOMS: atom_id res chain seq x y z
N MET A 1 -37.31 -18.07 -26.01
CA MET A 1 -35.95 -17.67 -26.46
C MET A 1 -35.08 -17.15 -25.31
N LYS A 2 -35.55 -16.20 -24.48
CA LYS A 2 -34.78 -15.63 -23.37
C LYS A 2 -34.06 -16.67 -22.49
N LYS A 3 -34.77 -17.67 -21.95
CA LYS A 3 -34.17 -18.75 -21.11
C LYS A 3 -33.04 -19.55 -21.80
N LYS A 4 -33.08 -19.74 -23.13
CA LYS A 4 -31.99 -20.43 -23.87
C LYS A 4 -30.75 -19.55 -23.98
N ILE A 5 -30.94 -18.25 -24.21
CA ILE A 5 -29.86 -17.26 -24.29
C ILE A 5 -29.21 -17.07 -22.92
N THR A 6 -30.01 -16.98 -21.84
CA THR A 6 -29.48 -16.86 -20.47
C THR A 6 -28.68 -18.10 -20.09
N ASN A 7 -29.18 -19.30 -20.36
CA ASN A 7 -28.47 -20.54 -20.03
C ASN A 7 -27.17 -20.69 -20.85
N TRP A 8 -27.16 -20.23 -22.10
CA TRP A 8 -25.95 -20.17 -22.92
C TRP A 8 -24.92 -19.17 -22.36
N PHE A 9 -25.37 -17.98 -21.96
CA PHE A 9 -24.53 -16.95 -21.34
C PHE A 9 -23.89 -17.44 -20.04
N ILE A 10 -24.69 -18.02 -19.14
CA ILE A 10 -24.21 -18.55 -17.84
C ILE A 10 -23.17 -19.66 -18.04
N LYS A 11 -23.37 -20.55 -19.02
CA LYS A 11 -22.44 -21.67 -19.25
C LYS A 11 -21.18 -21.28 -20.02
N THR A 12 -21.26 -20.29 -20.89
CA THR A 12 -20.21 -20.04 -21.90
C THR A 12 -19.48 -18.72 -21.65
N VAL A 13 -20.23 -17.66 -21.34
CA VAL A 13 -19.70 -16.29 -21.24
C VAL A 13 -19.34 -15.95 -19.79
N TRP A 14 -20.15 -16.38 -18.81
CA TRP A 14 -19.92 -16.08 -17.40
C TRP A 14 -18.56 -16.57 -16.87
N PRO A 15 -18.10 -17.79 -17.16
CA PRO A 15 -16.78 -18.24 -16.70
C PRO A 15 -15.63 -17.40 -17.28
N PHE A 16 -15.81 -16.84 -18.49
CA PHE A 16 -14.84 -15.94 -19.09
C PHE A 16 -14.83 -14.58 -18.40
N ILE A 17 -16.01 -14.03 -18.07
CA ILE A 17 -16.15 -12.80 -17.29
C ILE A 17 -15.49 -12.96 -15.91
N LEU A 18 -15.74 -14.07 -15.20
CA LEU A 18 -15.12 -14.34 -13.90
C LEU A 18 -13.59 -14.36 -13.97
N LYS A 19 -13.03 -15.02 -15.01
CA LYS A 19 -11.57 -15.02 -15.23
C LYS A 19 -11.01 -13.62 -15.47
N LEU A 20 -11.72 -12.79 -16.25
CA LEU A 20 -11.33 -11.40 -16.47
C LEU A 20 -11.41 -10.58 -15.18
N LEU A 21 -12.48 -10.73 -14.40
CA LEU A 21 -12.66 -10.02 -13.13
C LEU A 21 -11.53 -10.35 -12.14
N ILE A 22 -11.20 -11.64 -11.98
CA ILE A 22 -10.08 -12.08 -11.13
C ILE A 22 -8.79 -11.43 -11.62
N ARG A 23 -8.48 -11.53 -12.92
CA ARG A 23 -7.25 -10.97 -13.49
C ARG A 23 -7.14 -9.47 -13.27
N TYR A 24 -8.20 -8.70 -13.55
CA TYR A 24 -8.17 -7.26 -13.37
C TYR A 24 -8.07 -6.86 -11.90
N ALA A 25 -8.76 -7.56 -11.01
CA ALA A 25 -8.66 -7.32 -9.58
C ALA A 25 -7.25 -7.62 -9.06
N GLU A 26 -6.60 -8.70 -9.51
CA GLU A 26 -5.20 -8.98 -9.20
C GLU A 26 -4.26 -7.89 -9.74
N GLU A 27 -4.47 -7.41 -10.98
CA GLU A 27 -3.70 -6.32 -11.56
C GLU A 27 -3.84 -5.02 -10.76
N ILE A 28 -5.05 -4.70 -10.27
CA ILE A 28 -5.31 -3.55 -9.39
C ILE A 28 -4.55 -3.71 -8.06
N VAL A 29 -4.63 -4.88 -7.41
CA VAL A 29 -3.89 -5.15 -6.16
C VAL A 29 -2.39 -4.94 -6.38
N ARG A 30 -1.81 -5.55 -7.42
CA ARG A 30 -0.38 -5.40 -7.73
C ARG A 30 0.00 -3.94 -7.99
N PHE A 31 -0.84 -3.19 -8.70
CA PHE A 31 -0.60 -1.78 -8.96
C PHE A 31 -0.59 -0.95 -7.67
N ILE A 32 -1.58 -1.14 -6.80
CA ILE A 32 -1.69 -0.44 -5.51
C ILE A 32 -0.48 -0.78 -4.63
N VAL A 33 -0.17 -2.07 -4.49
CA VAL A 33 0.98 -2.54 -3.71
C VAL A 33 2.28 -1.95 -4.24
N HIS A 34 2.47 -1.92 -5.56
CA HIS A 34 3.65 -1.30 -6.16
C HIS A 34 3.77 0.20 -5.82
N LYS A 35 2.65 0.95 -5.85
CA LYS A 35 2.63 2.35 -5.45
C LYS A 35 3.00 2.54 -3.97
N ILE A 36 2.46 1.70 -3.09
CA ILE A 36 2.78 1.71 -1.66
C ILE A 36 4.28 1.43 -1.43
N LYS A 37 4.82 0.37 -2.04
CA LYS A 37 6.27 0.04 -1.98
C LYS A 37 7.12 1.24 -2.41
N LYS A 38 6.73 1.93 -3.49
CA LYS A 38 7.43 3.12 -3.98
C LYS A 38 7.38 4.27 -2.98
N ILE A 39 6.22 4.59 -2.43
CA ILE A 39 6.06 5.67 -1.44
C ILE A 39 6.93 5.41 -0.20
N ILE A 40 6.92 4.19 0.32
CA ILE A 40 7.71 3.80 1.48
C ILE A 40 9.20 3.93 1.18
N LYS A 41 9.65 3.43 0.02
CA LYS A 41 11.04 3.56 -0.41
C LYS A 41 11.48 5.02 -0.55
N ASP A 42 10.64 5.85 -1.16
CA ASP A 42 10.93 7.28 -1.34
C ASP A 42 10.95 8.02 0.01
N TYR A 43 10.02 7.70 0.92
CA TYR A 43 10.00 8.24 2.28
C TYR A 43 11.28 7.90 3.05
N GLN A 44 11.68 6.63 3.04
CA GLN A 44 12.89 6.19 3.73
C GLN A 44 14.16 6.81 3.12
N LEU A 45 14.24 6.88 1.78
CA LEU A 45 15.38 7.51 1.10
C LEU A 45 15.49 9.00 1.48
N ASN A 46 14.36 9.71 1.56
CA ASN A 46 14.34 11.12 1.98
C ASN A 46 14.75 11.29 3.45
N LYS A 47 14.28 10.41 4.34
CA LYS A 47 14.70 10.42 5.75
C LYS A 47 16.18 10.14 5.90
N ARG A 48 16.72 9.17 5.17
CA ARG A 48 18.16 8.88 5.13
C ARG A 48 18.96 10.11 4.68
N LYS A 49 18.58 10.75 3.58
CA LYS A 49 19.24 11.98 3.11
C LYS A 49 19.20 13.10 4.14
N ALA A 50 18.10 13.23 4.90
CA ALA A 50 18.01 14.21 5.97
C ALA A 50 19.00 13.89 7.11
N TYR A 51 19.11 12.62 7.52
CA TYR A 51 20.11 12.19 8.51
C TYR A 51 21.54 12.38 8.01
N ASP A 52 21.85 12.00 6.77
CA ASP A 52 23.19 12.16 6.18
C ASP A 52 23.58 13.64 6.15
N LYS A 53 22.64 14.54 5.82
CA LYS A 53 22.86 15.98 5.87
C LYS A 53 23.10 16.47 7.30
N GLU A 54 22.26 16.08 8.26
CA GLU A 54 22.38 16.51 9.65
C GLU A 54 23.69 16.01 10.30
N ILE A 55 24.12 14.79 9.97
CA ILE A 55 25.42 14.24 10.37
C ILE A 55 26.54 15.08 9.77
N SER A 56 26.49 15.37 8.47
CA SER A 56 27.50 16.18 7.80
C SER A 56 27.59 17.59 8.39
N ASP A 57 26.46 18.25 8.66
CA ASP A 57 26.42 19.58 9.26
C ASP A 57 27.06 19.57 10.67
N LYS A 58 26.79 18.53 11.47
CA LYS A 58 27.39 18.36 12.81
C LYS A 58 28.86 17.97 12.77
N GLU A 59 29.31 17.23 11.75
CA GLU A 59 30.72 16.92 11.54
C GLU A 59 31.53 18.18 11.19
N VAL A 60 30.95 19.07 10.37
CA VAL A 60 31.54 20.38 10.10
C VAL A 60 31.63 21.20 11.39
N GLU A 61 30.54 21.31 12.16
CA GLU A 61 30.53 22.03 13.45
C GLU A 61 31.56 21.46 14.44
N LEU A 62 31.71 20.13 14.48
CA LEU A 62 32.70 19.44 15.30
C LEU A 62 34.14 19.81 14.91
N SER A 63 34.41 19.98 13.62
CA SER A 63 35.72 20.33 13.08
C SER A 63 36.11 21.79 13.36
N GLU A 64 35.13 22.69 13.38
CA GLU A 64 35.30 24.13 13.61
C GLU A 64 35.32 24.49 15.10
N THR A 65 34.70 23.67 15.94
CA THR A 65 34.64 23.88 17.39
C THR A 65 36.00 23.61 18.04
N SER A 66 36.43 24.50 18.95
CA SER A 66 37.64 24.33 19.77
C SER A 66 37.36 23.90 21.21
N ASN A 67 36.11 23.98 21.66
CA ASN A 67 35.67 23.62 23.02
C ASN A 67 35.43 22.10 23.15
N GLU A 68 36.18 21.43 24.01
CA GLU A 68 36.13 19.97 24.16
C GLU A 68 34.79 19.44 24.73
N SER A 69 34.10 20.23 25.56
CA SER A 69 32.77 19.86 26.07
C SER A 69 31.73 19.82 24.95
N ILE A 70 31.78 20.82 24.05
CA ILE A 70 30.90 20.89 22.87
C ILE A 70 31.26 19.77 21.88
N LYS A 71 32.55 19.47 21.68
CA LYS A 71 32.98 18.33 20.85
C LYS A 71 32.45 17.00 21.37
N ALA A 72 32.52 16.75 22.67
CA ALA A 72 32.01 15.53 23.28
C ALA A 72 30.49 15.38 23.04
N ARG A 73 29.73 16.47 23.17
CA ARG A 73 28.29 16.49 22.88
C ARG A 73 28.01 16.19 21.40
N LEU A 74 28.69 16.88 20.48
CA LEU A 74 28.51 16.69 19.03
C LEU A 74 28.85 15.26 18.59
N ARG A 75 29.92 14.65 19.12
CA ARG A 75 30.25 13.24 18.85
C ARG A 75 29.12 12.29 19.27
N ASN A 76 28.51 12.54 20.43
CA ASN A 76 27.38 11.74 20.90
C ASN A 76 26.14 11.94 20.00
N GLU A 77 25.82 13.17 19.62
CA GLU A 77 24.71 13.46 18.72
C GLU A 77 24.90 12.81 17.33
N ILE A 78 26.10 12.88 16.76
CA ILE A 78 26.45 12.20 15.50
C ILE A 78 26.29 10.69 15.64
N LYS A 79 26.72 10.11 16.77
CA LYS A 79 26.56 8.66 17.04
C LYS A 79 25.08 8.27 17.09
N GLU A 80 24.25 9.05 17.79
CA GLU A 80 22.80 8.81 17.85
C GLU A 80 22.13 8.93 16.49
N LEU A 81 22.52 9.91 15.67
CA LEU A 81 21.99 10.08 14.32
C LEU A 81 22.38 8.92 13.40
N ASN A 82 23.61 8.42 13.49
CA ASN A 82 24.04 7.23 12.75
C ASN A 82 23.21 5.99 13.15
N LEU A 83 22.99 5.77 14.46
CA LEU A 83 22.14 4.67 14.93
C LEU A 83 20.71 4.76 14.40
N LYS A 84 20.13 5.97 14.42
CA LYS A 84 18.78 6.20 13.86
C LYS A 84 18.76 5.94 12.36
N ARG A 85 19.74 6.43 11.60
CA ARG A 85 19.87 6.19 10.16
C ARG A 85 19.92 4.70 9.84
N ASP A 86 20.75 3.94 10.56
CA ASP A 86 20.97 2.53 10.30
C ASP A 86 19.72 1.69 10.65
N ALA A 87 19.02 2.02 11.73
CA ALA A 87 17.75 1.39 12.08
C ALA A 87 16.67 1.55 11.00
N TYR A 88 16.64 2.70 10.30
CA TYR A 88 15.73 2.88 9.15
C TYR A 88 16.07 1.94 7.99
N ILE A 89 17.36 1.69 7.73
CA ILE A 89 17.80 0.80 6.64
C ILE A 89 17.36 -0.64 6.93
N GLU A 90 17.58 -1.11 8.16
CA GLU A 90 17.17 -2.45 8.58
C GLU A 90 15.65 -2.63 8.51
N SER A 91 14.87 -1.59 8.88
CA SER A 91 13.41 -1.65 8.83
C SER A 91 12.82 -1.81 7.42
N LEU A 92 13.56 -1.47 6.36
CA LEU A 92 13.05 -1.55 4.98
C LEU A 92 12.76 -2.99 4.56
N ASP A 93 13.64 -3.92 4.95
CA ASP A 93 13.52 -5.32 4.54
C ASP A 93 12.32 -5.98 5.20
N ASP A 94 12.13 -5.74 6.51
CA ASP A 94 10.94 -6.18 7.25
C ASP A 94 9.65 -5.62 6.64
N ILE A 95 9.65 -4.33 6.28
CA ILE A 95 8.48 -3.71 5.64
C ILE A 95 8.21 -4.32 4.26
N ASN A 96 9.25 -4.63 3.48
CA ASN A 96 9.06 -5.28 2.17
C ASN A 96 8.45 -6.69 2.31
N GLU A 97 8.85 -7.44 3.33
CA GLU A 97 8.28 -8.75 3.63
C GLU A 97 6.80 -8.63 4.03
N ILE A 98 6.47 -7.72 4.95
CA ILE A 98 5.08 -7.44 5.37
C ILE A 98 4.21 -7.05 4.17
N ILE A 99 4.70 -6.20 3.27
CA ILE A 99 3.95 -5.78 2.09
C ILE A 99 3.73 -6.95 1.14
N LYS A 100 4.73 -7.83 0.96
CA LYS A 100 4.60 -9.00 0.10
C LYS A 100 3.56 -9.97 0.66
N ASP A 101 3.58 -10.22 1.97
CA ASP A 101 2.57 -11.05 2.64
C ASP A 101 1.16 -10.46 2.49
N ALA A 102 1.04 -9.14 2.58
CA ALA A 102 -0.23 -8.45 2.35
C ALA A 102 -0.70 -8.58 0.89
N GLU A 103 0.22 -8.48 -0.08
CA GLU A 103 -0.05 -8.68 -1.50
C GLU A 103 -0.60 -10.08 -1.78
N ASP A 104 0.06 -11.11 -1.26
CA ASP A 104 -0.35 -12.51 -1.45
C ASP A 104 -1.71 -12.82 -0.80
N LYS A 105 -1.98 -12.24 0.39
CA LYS A 105 -3.30 -12.33 1.04
C LYS A 105 -4.39 -11.64 0.22
N LEU A 106 -4.15 -10.42 -0.26
CA LEU A 106 -5.12 -9.68 -1.06
C LEU A 106 -5.44 -10.39 -2.38
N ILE A 107 -4.43 -10.98 -3.05
CA ILE A 107 -4.63 -11.79 -4.25
C ILE A 107 -5.50 -13.02 -3.92
N THR A 108 -5.22 -13.68 -2.80
CA THR A 108 -6.01 -14.83 -2.34
C THR A 108 -7.45 -14.44 -2.05
N ASP A 109 -7.68 -13.31 -1.40
CA ASP A 109 -9.02 -12.78 -1.09
C ASP A 109 -9.77 -12.39 -2.36
N VAL A 110 -9.11 -11.73 -3.31
CA VAL A 110 -9.68 -11.44 -4.64
C VAL A 110 -10.14 -12.73 -5.31
N HIS A 111 -9.30 -13.76 -5.33
CA HIS A 111 -9.68 -15.03 -5.92
C HIS A 111 -10.87 -15.67 -5.18
N ASN A 112 -10.85 -15.70 -3.84
CA ASN A 112 -11.90 -16.32 -3.04
C ASN A 112 -13.24 -15.60 -3.16
N ASN A 113 -13.23 -14.26 -3.17
CA ASN A 113 -14.44 -13.45 -3.26
C ASN A 113 -15.02 -13.41 -4.67
N THR A 114 -14.20 -13.62 -5.71
CA THR A 114 -14.64 -13.53 -7.10
C THR A 114 -15.04 -14.88 -7.69
N LYS A 115 -14.47 -16.00 -7.23
CA LYS A 115 -14.71 -17.34 -7.83
C LYS A 115 -16.15 -17.83 -7.72
N ASP A 116 -16.86 -17.44 -6.65
CA ASP A 116 -18.21 -17.92 -6.33
C ASP A 116 -19.32 -16.95 -6.78
N LEU A 117 -18.97 -15.88 -7.51
CA LEU A 117 -19.93 -14.93 -8.04
C LEU A 117 -20.85 -15.61 -9.06
N LYS A 118 -22.15 -15.51 -8.83
CA LYS A 118 -23.17 -16.10 -9.70
C LYS A 118 -23.63 -15.09 -10.73
N ALA A 119 -23.86 -15.57 -11.96
CA ALA A 119 -24.38 -14.75 -13.04
C ALA A 119 -25.77 -14.22 -12.69
N GLU A 120 -26.56 -15.02 -11.97
CA GLU A 120 -27.92 -14.66 -11.54
C GLU A 120 -27.94 -13.42 -10.64
N ASP A 121 -26.90 -13.18 -9.84
CA ASP A 121 -26.79 -12.02 -8.96
C ASP A 121 -26.66 -10.70 -9.75
N PHE A 122 -26.16 -10.79 -10.99
CA PHE A 122 -26.03 -9.66 -11.92
C PHE A 122 -27.21 -9.56 -12.89
N ILE A 123 -27.76 -10.69 -13.33
CA ILE A 123 -28.83 -10.73 -14.35
C ILE A 123 -30.21 -10.42 -13.75
N ASN A 124 -30.47 -10.77 -12.49
CA ASN A 124 -31.77 -10.53 -11.83
C ASN A 124 -31.92 -9.12 -11.24
N LYS A 125 -30.88 -8.27 -11.27
CA LYS A 125 -31.01 -6.82 -11.01
C LYS A 125 -31.63 -6.12 -12.22
N GLN A 126 -32.87 -6.46 -12.55
CA GLN A 126 -33.71 -5.58 -13.39
C GLN A 126 -34.41 -4.56 -12.49
N ASN A 127 -34.13 -3.28 -12.75
CA ASN A 127 -34.91 -2.08 -12.42
C ASN A 127 -34.55 -1.15 -11.25
N ASN A 128 -33.39 -1.25 -10.60
CA ASN A 128 -32.92 -0.09 -9.83
C ASN A 128 -31.64 0.43 -10.47
N GLN A 129 -31.58 1.74 -10.64
CA GLN A 129 -30.39 2.50 -11.01
C GLN A 129 -29.15 1.87 -10.38
N LEU A 130 -28.06 1.80 -11.13
CA LEU A 130 -26.72 1.64 -10.55
C LEU A 130 -26.45 2.88 -9.66
N GLU A 131 -27.09 2.95 -8.50
CA GLU A 131 -26.74 3.89 -7.45
C GLU A 131 -25.45 3.36 -6.83
N LEU A 132 -24.37 4.07 -7.12
CA LEU A 132 -23.06 3.97 -6.49
C LEU A 132 -23.12 4.47 -5.03
N ASP A 133 -24.12 4.04 -4.26
CA ASP A 133 -24.41 4.64 -2.95
C ASP A 133 -23.58 4.05 -1.80
N GLU A 134 -22.97 2.88 -1.94
CA GLU A 134 -22.13 2.30 -0.89
C GLU A 134 -20.65 2.67 -1.02
N SER A 135 -20.19 3.08 -2.21
CA SER A 135 -18.82 3.55 -2.40
C SER A 135 -18.53 4.91 -1.78
N LYS A 136 -19.53 5.66 -1.29
CA LYS A 136 -19.31 6.90 -0.53
C LYS A 136 -19.08 6.70 0.96
N GLN A 137 -19.61 5.63 1.56
CA GLN A 137 -19.48 5.42 3.00
C GLN A 137 -18.06 4.96 3.40
N LEU A 138 -17.40 4.14 2.58
CA LEU A 138 -16.02 3.69 2.85
C LEU A 138 -14.96 4.80 2.76
N PHE A 139 -15.24 5.91 2.07
CA PHE A 139 -14.34 7.08 2.05
C PHE A 139 -14.68 8.12 3.13
N LEU A 140 -15.86 8.05 3.75
CA LEU A 140 -16.29 9.03 4.76
C LEU A 140 -15.97 8.58 6.19
N GLU A 141 -15.88 7.28 6.48
CA GLU A 141 -15.53 6.82 7.85
C GLU A 141 -14.06 7.05 8.21
N ASN A 142 -13.15 7.16 7.23
CA ASN A 142 -11.74 7.45 7.50
C ASN A 142 -11.42 8.95 7.67
N ASP A 143 -12.35 9.85 7.35
CA ASP A 143 -12.18 11.31 7.50
C ASP A 143 -12.72 11.85 8.84
N VAL A 144 -13.40 11.03 9.65
CA VAL A 144 -14.00 11.48 10.93
C VAL A 144 -13.09 11.25 12.14
N GLU A 145 -12.08 10.37 12.06
CA GLU A 145 -11.14 10.15 13.17
C GLU A 145 -9.97 11.15 13.23
N THR A 146 -9.81 12.06 12.26
CA THR A 146 -8.73 13.07 12.30
C THR A 146 -9.14 14.44 12.86
N GLN A 147 -10.30 14.58 13.51
CA GLN A 147 -10.73 15.84 14.15
C GLN A 147 -11.22 15.72 15.60
N LYS A 148 -10.55 14.93 16.45
CA LYS A 148 -10.71 15.05 17.91
C LYS A 148 -9.38 15.17 18.63
#